data_AF-A0A0G1LZ04-F1
#
_entry.id   AF-A0A0G1LZ04-F1
#
_cell.length_a   1.000
_cell.length_b   1.000
_cell.length_c   1.000
_cell.angle_alpha   90.00
_cell.angle_beta   90.00
_cell.angle_gamma   90.00
#
_symmetry.space_group_name_H-M   'P 1'
#
loop_
_entity.id
_entity.type
_entity.pdbx_description
1 polymer ?
#
loop_
_entity_poly.entity_id
_entity_poly.type
_entity_poly.pdbx_seq_one_letter_code
_entity_poly.pdbx_strand_id
1 'polypeptide(L)'
;MSRYQKILCAIFAAIWVWATINPVFPHDWLLENYLVFIFVPLIIITGRYFKLSNVSYTLFSFGFLLAYPIREIFVRITRVKGFWGYYLPLDVTLSFSAIYEIIEWLAVLNVGSAAGIAFLGAQGDIWDAQKDMLVAGLGALLAMLIIFMINWKYNKHFMQELKESFKISANDAPLGEVKLKEMIDGK
;
A
#
# COMPACT_ATOMS: atom_id res chain seq x y z
N MET A 1 21.27 10.92 10.36
CA MET A 1 19.83 11.23 10.24
C MET A 1 19.65 12.72 10.01
N SER A 2 18.94 13.10 8.94
CA SER A 2 18.65 14.49 8.59
C SER A 2 17.67 15.14 9.59
N ARG A 3 17.58 16.47 9.63
CA ARG A 3 16.67 17.21 10.52
C ARG A 3 15.20 16.81 10.28
N TYR A 4 14.86 16.55 9.01
CA TYR A 4 13.56 16.06 8.57
C TYR A 4 13.22 14.67 9.14
N GLN A 5 14.15 13.72 9.09
CA GLN A 5 13.98 12.38 9.66
C GLN A 5 13.73 12.44 11.18
N LYS A 6 14.43 13.34 11.89
CA LYS A 6 14.21 13.54 13.33
C LYS A 6 12.81 14.09 13.63
N ILE A 7 12.31 15.01 12.80
CA ILE A 7 10.97 15.61 12.94
C ILE A 7 9.88 14.56 12.67
N LEU A 8 10.02 13.77 11.60
CA LEU A 8 9.08 12.68 11.30
C LEU A 8 9.06 11.64 12.43
N CYS A 9 10.22 11.22 12.95
CA CYS A 9 10.28 10.33 14.10
C CYS A 9 9.64 10.94 15.35
N ALA A 10 9.79 12.25 15.57
CA ALA A 10 9.19 12.94 16.72
C ALA A 10 7.66 13.06 16.59
N ILE A 11 7.14 13.40 15.41
CA ILE A 11 5.70 13.44 15.14
C ILE A 11 5.10 12.03 15.26
N PHE A 12 5.76 11.04 14.67
CA PHE A 12 5.36 9.65 14.79
C PHE A 12 5.33 9.20 16.25
N ALA A 13 6.39 9.48 17.02
CA ALA A 13 6.44 9.16 18.44
C ALA A 13 5.35 9.90 19.24
N ALA A 14 5.03 11.15 18.90
CA ALA A 14 3.97 11.91 19.57
C ALA A 14 2.58 11.34 19.29
N ILE A 15 2.27 11.02 18.03
CA ILE A 15 1.02 10.37 17.62
C ILE A 15 0.92 8.98 18.26
N TRP A 16 2.03 8.26 18.30
CA TRP A 16 2.10 6.93 18.88
C TRP A 16 1.91 6.93 20.40
N VAL A 17 2.55 7.85 21.12
CA VAL A 17 2.34 8.05 22.57
C VAL A 17 0.90 8.50 22.84
N TRP A 18 0.33 9.36 22.01
CA TRP A 18 -1.08 9.72 22.14
C TRP A 18 -2.01 8.52 21.93
N ALA A 19 -1.71 7.66 20.94
CA ALA A 19 -2.45 6.43 20.67
C ALA A 19 -2.29 5.36 21.77
N THR A 20 -1.24 5.44 22.63
CA THR A 20 -1.11 4.58 23.82
C THR A 20 -1.95 5.02 25.02
N ILE A 21 -2.52 6.23 25.01
CA ILE A 21 -3.31 6.74 26.14
C ILE A 21 -4.75 6.23 26.02
N ASN A 22 -5.13 5.32 26.92
CA ASN A 22 -6.47 4.68 27.01
C ASN A 22 -6.96 3.96 25.72
N PRO A 23 -6.25 2.92 25.25
CA PRO A 23 -6.77 2.06 24.20
C PRO A 23 -7.97 1.25 24.71
N VAL A 24 -9.10 1.33 24.00
CA VAL A 24 -10.36 0.63 24.33
C VAL A 24 -10.17 -0.89 24.39
N PHE A 25 -9.24 -1.45 23.60
CA PHE A 25 -8.84 -2.86 23.61
C PHE A 25 -7.30 -2.98 23.54
N PRO A 26 -6.60 -3.15 24.67
CA PRO A 26 -5.13 -3.14 24.71
C PRO A 26 -4.46 -4.30 23.95
N HIS A 27 -5.12 -5.46 23.90
CA HIS A 27 -4.61 -6.66 23.24
C HIS A 27 -4.64 -6.56 21.71
N ASP A 28 -5.68 -5.95 21.14
CA ASP A 28 -5.79 -5.73 19.69
C ASP A 28 -4.84 -4.61 19.23
N TRP A 29 -4.69 -3.57 20.05
CA TRP A 29 -3.77 -2.46 19.80
C TRP A 29 -2.29 -2.91 19.71
N LEU A 30 -1.86 -3.82 20.59
CA LEU A 30 -0.49 -4.38 20.54
C LEU A 30 -0.26 -5.26 19.31
N LEU A 31 -1.28 -6.00 18.88
CA LEU A 31 -1.22 -6.89 17.72
C LEU A 31 -1.11 -6.09 16.42
N GLU A 32 -1.82 -4.97 16.33
CA GLU A 32 -1.74 -4.01 15.22
C GLU A 32 -0.39 -3.27 15.15
N ASN A 33 0.24 -3.00 16.29
CA ASN A 33 1.52 -2.27 16.35
C ASN A 33 2.77 -3.17 16.26
N TYR A 34 2.62 -4.50 16.24
CA TYR A 34 3.76 -5.44 16.16
C TYR A 34 4.65 -5.20 14.93
N LEU A 35 4.03 -4.82 13.81
CA LEU A 35 4.73 -4.49 12.58
C LEU A 35 5.54 -3.20 12.68
N VAL A 36 5.03 -2.21 13.40
CA VAL A 36 5.76 -0.96 13.64
C VAL A 36 7.05 -1.25 14.43
N PHE A 37 6.98 -2.09 15.46
CA PHE A 37 8.15 -2.42 16.30
C PHE A 37 9.24 -3.19 15.56
N ILE A 38 8.89 -3.95 14.53
CA ILE A 38 9.85 -4.70 13.71
C ILE A 38 10.38 -3.85 12.56
N PHE A 39 9.49 -3.15 11.84
CA PHE A 39 9.85 -2.46 10.61
C PHE A 39 10.48 -1.09 10.84
N VAL A 40 10.13 -0.36 11.92
CA VAL A 40 10.79 0.93 12.21
C VAL A 40 12.30 0.74 12.48
N PRO A 41 12.75 -0.19 13.35
CA PRO A 41 14.17 -0.47 13.50
C PRO A 41 14.80 -1.02 12.23
N LEU A 42 14.09 -1.89 11.50
CA LEU A 42 14.58 -2.45 10.24
C LEU A 42 14.85 -1.34 9.23
N ILE A 43 13.90 -0.44 8.98
CA ILE A 43 14.04 0.73 8.09
C ILE A 43 15.22 1.63 8.52
N ILE A 44 15.39 1.87 9.82
CA ILE A 44 16.52 2.64 10.36
C ILE A 44 17.85 1.93 10.07
N ILE A 45 17.89 0.59 10.15
CA ILE A 45 19.08 -0.22 9.90
C ILE A 45 19.38 -0.32 8.40
N THR A 46 18.40 -0.67 7.56
CA THR A 46 18.58 -0.70 6.08
C THR A 46 18.99 0.66 5.56
N GLY A 47 18.50 1.74 6.18
CA GLY A 47 18.90 3.11 5.84
C GLY A 47 20.30 3.54 6.25
N ARG A 48 21.02 2.72 7.04
CA ARG A 48 22.46 2.88 7.22
C ARG A 48 23.27 2.24 6.08
N TYR A 49 22.69 1.30 5.34
CA TYR A 49 23.38 0.55 4.29
C TYR A 49 23.02 1.02 2.86
N PHE A 50 21.82 1.56 2.64
CA PHE A 50 21.40 2.12 1.35
C PHE A 50 21.04 3.61 1.49
N LYS A 51 21.70 4.49 0.70
CA LYS A 51 21.34 5.91 0.58
C LYS A 51 20.04 6.07 -0.22
N LEU A 52 18.91 5.68 0.37
CA LEU A 52 17.58 5.95 -0.18
C LEU A 52 17.20 7.43 0.04
N SER A 53 16.48 8.03 -0.92
CA SER A 53 15.98 9.40 -0.81
C SER A 53 14.90 9.49 0.30
N ASN A 54 14.66 10.69 0.84
CA ASN A 54 13.58 10.87 1.85
C ASN A 54 12.19 10.56 1.28
N VAL A 55 12.02 10.67 -0.04
CA VAL A 55 10.78 10.38 -0.76
C VAL A 55 10.57 8.86 -0.84
N SER A 56 11.62 8.11 -1.17
CA SER A 56 11.59 6.63 -1.19
C SER A 56 11.21 6.03 0.17
N TYR A 57 11.67 6.61 1.29
CA TYR A 57 11.24 6.15 2.63
C TYR A 57 9.77 6.40 2.91
N THR A 58 9.26 7.53 2.43
CA THR A 58 7.86 7.92 2.61
C THR A 58 6.97 7.00 1.81
N LEU A 59 7.35 6.69 0.56
CA LEU A 59 6.65 5.77 -0.33
C LEU A 59 6.69 4.31 0.16
N PHE A 60 7.83 3.85 0.68
CA PHE A 60 7.90 2.54 1.34
C PHE A 60 6.94 2.46 2.53
N SER A 61 6.96 3.47 3.40
CA SER A 61 6.12 3.52 4.59
C SER A 61 4.64 3.65 4.22
N PHE A 62 4.33 4.43 3.19
CA PHE A 62 2.99 4.57 2.62
C PHE A 62 2.47 3.22 2.12
N GLY A 63 3.26 2.53 1.28
CA GLY A 63 2.88 1.21 0.78
C GLY A 63 2.74 0.18 1.89
N PHE A 64 3.66 0.15 2.85
CA PHE A 64 3.61 -0.81 3.95
C PHE A 64 2.46 -0.57 4.92
N LEU A 65 2.20 0.69 5.31
CA LEU A 65 1.18 1.02 6.30
C LEU A 65 -0.24 1.08 5.73
N LEU A 66 -0.41 1.55 4.49
CA LEU A 66 -1.75 1.69 3.90
C LEU A 66 -2.29 0.43 3.24
N ALA A 67 -1.41 -0.50 2.86
CA ALA A 67 -1.86 -1.75 2.22
C ALA A 67 -2.85 -2.53 3.11
N TYR A 68 -2.70 -2.51 4.43
CA TYR A 68 -3.65 -3.18 5.34
C TYR A 68 -5.02 -2.47 5.42
N PRO A 69 -5.12 -1.15 5.71
CA PRO A 69 -6.38 -0.42 5.63
C PRO A 69 -7.09 -0.56 4.28
N ILE A 70 -6.36 -0.50 3.17
CA ILE A 70 -6.92 -0.69 1.83
C ILE A 70 -7.51 -2.09 1.69
N ARG A 71 -6.79 -3.13 2.13
CA ARG A 71 -7.31 -4.50 2.20
C ARG A 71 -8.59 -4.57 3.01
N GLU A 72 -8.64 -3.90 4.17
CA GLU A 72 -9.80 -3.93 5.04
C GLU A 72 -11.04 -3.29 4.38
N ILE A 73 -10.85 -2.21 3.64
CA ILE A 73 -11.90 -1.60 2.81
C ILE A 73 -12.41 -2.61 1.77
N PHE A 74 -11.52 -3.28 1.03
CA PHE A 74 -11.96 -4.24 0.01
C PHE A 74 -12.63 -5.49 0.61
N VAL A 75 -12.12 -6.00 1.72
CA VAL A 75 -12.69 -7.18 2.38
C VAL A 75 -14.02 -6.85 3.06
N ARG A 76 -14.17 -5.68 3.70
CA ARG A 76 -15.39 -5.32 4.44
C ARG A 76 -16.47 -4.68 3.57
N ILE A 77 -16.11 -3.78 2.66
CA ILE A 77 -17.07 -3.01 1.86
C ILE A 77 -17.40 -3.76 0.58
N THR A 78 -16.38 -4.09 -0.22
CA THR A 78 -16.58 -4.78 -1.50
C THR A 78 -16.70 -6.29 -1.37
N ARG A 79 -16.52 -6.84 -0.16
CA ARG A 79 -16.64 -8.27 0.16
C ARG A 79 -15.73 -9.17 -0.69
N VAL A 80 -14.57 -8.65 -1.07
CA VAL A 80 -13.58 -9.36 -1.86
C VAL A 80 -12.98 -10.50 -1.04
N LYS A 81 -12.82 -11.67 -1.66
CA LYS A 81 -12.30 -12.89 -1.02
C LYS A 81 -11.10 -13.46 -1.76
N GLY A 82 -10.32 -14.29 -1.06
CA GLY A 82 -9.20 -15.04 -1.63
C GLY A 82 -8.11 -14.12 -2.20
N PHE A 83 -7.60 -14.45 -3.40
CA PHE A 83 -6.46 -13.78 -4.02
C PHE A 83 -6.66 -12.28 -4.20
N TRP A 84 -7.85 -11.87 -4.65
CA TRP A 84 -8.17 -10.47 -4.96
C TRP A 84 -8.05 -9.54 -3.74
N GLY A 85 -8.23 -10.07 -2.52
CA GLY A 85 -8.03 -9.29 -1.28
C GLY A 85 -6.57 -8.92 -1.01
N TYR A 86 -5.61 -9.55 -1.69
CA TYR A 86 -4.18 -9.25 -1.58
C TYR A 86 -3.64 -8.50 -2.81
N TYR A 87 -4.22 -8.76 -3.98
CA TYR A 87 -3.84 -8.08 -5.21
C TYR A 87 -4.29 -6.61 -5.23
N LEU A 88 -5.55 -6.32 -4.88
CA LEU A 88 -6.12 -4.97 -4.99
C LEU A 88 -5.41 -3.92 -4.12
N PRO A 89 -4.99 -4.20 -2.88
CA PRO A 89 -4.20 -3.24 -2.11
C PRO A 89 -2.87 -2.90 -2.76
N LEU A 90 -2.19 -3.91 -3.34
CA LEU A 90 -0.92 -3.73 -4.04
C LEU A 90 -1.11 -2.88 -5.31
N ASP A 91 -2.17 -3.18 -6.08
CA ASP A 91 -2.56 -2.44 -7.29
C ASP A 91 -2.89 -0.97 -6.99
N VAL A 92 -3.65 -0.72 -5.92
CA VAL A 92 -4.00 0.64 -5.49
C VAL A 92 -2.77 1.41 -5.02
N THR A 93 -1.88 0.80 -4.23
CA THR A 93 -0.63 1.46 -3.81
C THR A 93 0.24 1.84 -5.02
N LEU A 94 0.42 0.93 -5.97
CA LEU A 94 1.17 1.22 -7.19
C LEU A 94 0.51 2.31 -8.03
N SER A 95 -0.82 2.30 -8.12
CA SER A 95 -1.59 3.30 -8.85
C SER A 95 -1.44 4.70 -8.24
N PHE A 96 -1.53 4.83 -6.92
CA PHE A 96 -1.29 6.11 -6.22
C PHE A 96 0.16 6.58 -6.39
N SER A 97 1.13 5.66 -6.33
CA SER A 97 2.52 5.98 -6.59
C SER A 97 2.71 6.49 -8.02
N ALA A 98 2.11 5.85 -9.02
CA ALA A 98 2.17 6.30 -10.41
C ALA A 98 1.54 7.69 -10.60
N ILE A 99 0.40 7.94 -9.95
CA ILE A 99 -0.26 9.25 -10.01
C ILE A 99 0.62 10.34 -9.40
N TYR A 100 1.29 10.06 -8.28
CA TYR A 100 2.22 10.98 -7.65
C TYR A 100 3.36 11.39 -8.63
N GLU A 101 4.00 10.41 -9.27
CA GLU A 101 5.07 10.64 -10.26
C GLU A 101 4.58 11.44 -11.48
N ILE A 102 3.36 11.16 -11.97
CA ILE A 102 2.76 11.92 -13.08
C ILE A 102 2.51 13.37 -12.68
N ILE A 103 2.06 13.62 -11.44
CA ILE A 103 1.85 14.97 -10.92
C ILE A 103 3.19 15.71 -10.80
N GLU A 104 4.24 15.06 -10.31
CA GLU A 104 5.58 15.66 -10.25
C GLU A 104 6.12 15.98 -11.65
N TRP A 105 5.96 15.07 -12.61
CA TRP A 105 6.32 15.33 -14.00
C TRP A 105 5.55 16.52 -14.59
N LEU A 106 4.24 16.60 -14.33
CA LEU A 106 3.40 17.70 -14.80
C LEU A 106 3.80 19.05 -14.15
N ALA A 107 4.15 19.04 -12.87
CA ALA A 107 4.60 20.24 -12.16
C ALA A 107 5.88 20.82 -12.80
N VAL A 108 6.80 19.96 -13.23
CA VAL A 108 8.05 20.36 -13.89
C VAL A 108 7.81 21.05 -15.22
N LEU A 109 6.86 20.54 -16.01
CA LEU A 109 6.48 21.16 -17.30
C LEU A 109 5.92 22.57 -17.11
N ASN A 110 5.26 22.86 -15.98
CA ASN A 110 4.59 24.13 -15.73
C ASN A 110 5.45 25.18 -15.00
N VAL A 111 6.46 24.77 -14.21
CA VAL A 111 7.23 25.68 -13.32
C VAL A 111 8.60 26.08 -13.89
N GLY A 112 9.09 25.42 -14.95
CA GLY A 112 10.35 25.73 -15.62
C GLY A 112 11.56 25.01 -15.01
N SER A 113 12.52 24.64 -15.87
CA SER A 113 13.54 23.61 -15.61
C SER A 113 14.44 23.83 -14.39
N ALA A 114 14.77 25.07 -14.02
CA ALA A 114 15.67 25.34 -12.90
C ALA A 114 15.00 25.18 -11.51
N ALA A 115 13.72 25.54 -11.39
CA ALA A 115 12.94 25.37 -10.14
C ALA A 115 12.28 24.00 -10.08
N GLY A 116 11.87 23.44 -11.23
CA GLY A 116 11.31 22.09 -11.34
C GLY A 116 12.30 20.99 -10.92
N ILE A 117 13.58 21.10 -11.29
CA ILE A 117 14.63 20.14 -10.87
C ILE A 117 14.89 20.20 -9.35
N ALA A 118 14.75 21.37 -8.73
CA ALA A 118 14.88 21.51 -7.28
C ALA A 118 13.65 20.98 -6.51
N PHE A 119 12.47 20.99 -7.14
CA PHE A 119 11.22 20.44 -6.59
C PHE A 119 11.08 18.93 -6.81
N LEU A 120 11.64 18.41 -7.91
CA LEU A 120 11.46 17.04 -8.41
C LEU A 120 11.90 15.91 -7.49
N GLY A 121 12.66 16.16 -6.41
CA GLY A 121 13.24 15.06 -5.62
C GLY A 121 14.30 14.23 -6.35
N ALA A 122 14.23 14.15 -7.69
CA ALA A 122 15.22 13.62 -8.60
C ALA A 122 16.49 14.43 -8.43
N GLN A 123 17.40 13.93 -7.59
CA GLN A 123 18.73 14.48 -7.35
C GLN A 123 19.63 14.29 -8.59
N GLY A 124 19.12 14.58 -9.78
CA GLY A 124 19.72 14.27 -11.08
C GLY A 124 19.51 12.83 -11.56
N ASP A 125 18.63 12.04 -10.92
CA ASP A 125 18.38 10.64 -11.29
C ASP A 125 17.16 10.52 -12.23
N ILE A 126 17.39 10.00 -13.43
CA ILE A 126 16.34 9.77 -14.43
C ILE A 126 15.43 8.60 -14.02
N TRP A 127 15.96 7.66 -13.21
CA TRP A 127 15.25 6.46 -12.79
C TRP A 127 14.52 6.61 -11.45
N ASP A 128 14.44 7.83 -10.91
CA ASP A 128 13.86 8.11 -9.60
C ASP A 128 12.41 7.61 -9.52
N ALA A 129 11.59 7.96 -10.52
CA ALA A 129 10.20 7.54 -10.59
C ALA A 129 10.00 6.02 -10.56
N GLN A 130 10.81 5.25 -11.31
CA GLN A 130 10.70 3.79 -11.27
C GLN A 130 11.15 3.21 -9.93
N LYS A 131 12.17 3.79 -9.30
CA LYS A 131 12.66 3.35 -7.99
C LYS A 131 11.64 3.64 -6.90
N ASP A 132 11.02 4.81 -6.95
CA ASP A 132 10.03 5.26 -5.98
C ASP A 132 8.73 4.44 -6.07
N MET A 133 8.26 4.16 -7.28
CA MET A 133 7.18 3.18 -7.51
C MET A 133 7.53 1.77 -7.06
N LEU A 134 8.76 1.31 -7.32
CA LEU A 134 9.21 -0.03 -6.92
C LEU A 134 9.29 -0.16 -5.39
N VAL A 135 9.78 0.88 -4.71
CA VAL A 135 9.90 0.91 -3.25
C VAL A 135 8.51 0.98 -2.59
N ALA A 136 7.57 1.75 -3.16
CA ALA A 136 6.16 1.73 -2.73
C ALA A 136 5.54 0.33 -2.89
N GLY A 137 5.75 -0.29 -4.05
CA GLY A 137 5.28 -1.64 -4.35
C GLY A 137 5.87 -2.70 -3.41
N LEU A 138 7.16 -2.63 -3.11
CA LEU A 138 7.82 -3.54 -2.16
C LEU A 138 7.26 -3.39 -0.74
N GLY A 139 6.97 -2.16 -0.31
CA GLY A 139 6.30 -1.90 0.98
C GLY A 139 4.93 -2.59 1.05
N ALA A 140 4.09 -2.38 0.04
CA ALA A 140 2.77 -3.00 -0.02
C ALA A 140 2.83 -4.53 -0.16
N LEU A 141 3.73 -5.05 -1.00
CA LEU A 141 3.95 -6.48 -1.17
C LEU A 141 4.34 -7.13 0.14
N LEU A 142 5.25 -6.51 0.90
CA LEU A 142 5.72 -7.06 2.15
C LEU A 142 4.60 -7.08 3.20
N ALA A 143 3.79 -6.02 3.30
CA ALA A 143 2.60 -6.01 4.14
C ALA A 143 1.61 -7.14 3.74
N MET A 144 1.35 -7.30 2.45
CA MET A 144 0.48 -8.37 1.94
C MET A 144 1.03 -9.77 2.22
N LEU A 145 2.34 -9.98 2.10
CA LEU A 145 2.99 -11.26 2.44
C LEU A 145 2.85 -11.59 3.93
N ILE A 146 2.99 -10.61 4.81
CA ILE A 146 2.79 -10.81 6.25
C ILE A 146 1.36 -11.22 6.54
N ILE A 147 0.37 -10.49 6.00
CA ILE A 147 -1.05 -10.81 6.19
C ILE A 147 -1.38 -12.18 5.58
N PHE A 148 -0.78 -12.51 4.43
CA PHE A 148 -0.89 -13.82 3.81
C PHE A 148 -0.35 -14.92 4.72
N MET A 149 0.83 -14.74 5.32
CA MET A 149 1.42 -15.72 6.26
C MET A 149 0.58 -15.88 7.53
N ILE A 150 0.03 -14.79 8.07
CA ILE A 150 -0.88 -14.83 9.22
C ILE A 150 -2.14 -15.62 8.84
N ASN A 151 -2.80 -15.28 7.73
CA ASN A 151 -4.01 -15.98 7.30
C ASN A 151 -3.73 -17.45 6.93
N TRP A 152 -2.58 -17.75 6.33
CA TRP A 152 -2.15 -19.12 6.08
C TRP A 152 -2.06 -19.93 7.38
N LYS A 153 -1.49 -19.33 8.44
CA LYS A 153 -1.28 -20.03 9.71
C LYS A 153 -2.58 -20.18 10.52
N TYR A 154 -3.45 -19.17 10.52
CA TYR A 154 -4.61 -19.12 11.40
C TYR A 154 -5.94 -19.47 10.73
N ASN A 155 -6.09 -19.27 9.41
CA ASN A 155 -7.32 -19.60 8.68
C ASN A 155 -7.21 -20.99 8.03
N LYS A 156 -7.94 -21.96 8.58
CA LYS A 156 -7.96 -23.37 8.11
C LYS A 156 -8.46 -23.51 6.67
N HIS A 157 -9.31 -22.61 6.19
CA HIS A 157 -9.90 -22.65 4.85
C HIS A 157 -9.18 -21.73 3.85
N PHE A 158 -8.07 -21.13 4.23
CA PHE A 158 -7.39 -20.11 3.43
C PHE A 158 -7.04 -20.58 2.01
N MET A 159 -6.52 -21.79 1.87
CA MET A 159 -6.19 -22.37 0.55
C MET A 159 -7.41 -22.69 -0.31
N GLN A 160 -8.56 -22.95 0.31
CA GLN A 160 -9.81 -23.15 -0.41
C GLN A 160 -10.33 -21.81 -0.93
N GLU A 161 -10.37 -20.77 -0.09
CA GLU A 161 -10.78 -19.41 -0.49
C GLU A 161 -9.91 -18.86 -1.63
N LEU A 162 -8.60 -19.10 -1.59
CA LEU A 162 -7.67 -18.69 -2.66
C LEU A 162 -7.99 -19.38 -3.99
N LYS A 163 -8.23 -20.68 -3.98
CA LYS A 163 -8.60 -21.42 -5.20
C LYS A 163 -9.98 -21.05 -5.71
N GLU A 164 -10.94 -20.79 -4.81
CA GLU A 164 -12.28 -20.36 -5.16
C GLU A 164 -12.29 -18.96 -5.79
N SER A 165 -11.38 -18.07 -5.39
CA SER A 165 -11.30 -16.72 -5.98
C SER A 165 -10.95 -16.67 -7.48
N PHE A 166 -10.46 -17.78 -8.05
CA PHE A 166 -10.22 -17.93 -9.48
C PHE A 166 -11.34 -18.70 -10.21
N LYS A 167 -12.37 -19.16 -9.48
CA LYS A 167 -13.51 -19.87 -10.06
C LYS A 167 -14.70 -18.94 -10.15
N ILE A 168 -15.37 -18.96 -11.30
CA ILE A 168 -16.66 -18.33 -11.49
C ILE A 168 -17.72 -19.29 -10.93
N SER A 169 -18.66 -18.77 -10.12
CA SER A 169 -19.74 -19.58 -9.57
C SER A 169 -20.62 -20.13 -10.68
N ALA A 170 -21.04 -21.39 -10.60
CA ALA A 170 -21.93 -21.99 -11.59
C ALA A 170 -23.32 -21.30 -11.65
N ASN A 171 -23.71 -20.59 -10.58
CA ASN A 171 -24.93 -19.80 -10.48
C ASN A 171 -24.67 -18.29 -10.62
N ASP A 172 -23.52 -17.87 -11.16
CA ASP A 172 -23.26 -16.46 -11.36
C ASP A 172 -24.24 -15.91 -12.40
N ALA A 173 -25.11 -14.99 -11.96
CA ALA A 173 -26.06 -14.37 -12.87
C ALA A 173 -25.25 -13.57 -13.89
N PRO A 174 -25.54 -13.70 -15.19
CA PRO A 174 -24.81 -12.94 -16.17
C PRO A 174 -24.91 -11.45 -15.85
N LEU A 175 -23.79 -10.74 -15.99
CA LEU A 175 -23.78 -9.31 -15.78
C LEU A 175 -24.61 -8.66 -16.89
N GLY A 176 -24.74 -7.32 -16.88
CA GLY A 176 -25.63 -6.58 -17.78
C GLY A 176 -25.49 -6.92 -19.28
N GLU A 177 -24.43 -7.63 -19.70
CA GLU A 177 -24.23 -8.21 -21.03
C GLU A 177 -25.35 -9.14 -21.52
N VAL A 178 -25.96 -9.99 -20.68
CA VAL A 178 -27.09 -10.83 -21.14
C VAL A 178 -28.35 -10.00 -21.28
N LYS A 179 -28.59 -9.03 -20.39
CA LYS A 179 -29.68 -8.07 -20.52
C LYS A 179 -29.51 -7.17 -21.75
N LEU A 180 -28.28 -6.74 -22.04
CA LEU A 180 -27.92 -6.00 -23.24
C LEU A 180 -28.16 -6.84 -24.50
N LYS A 181 -27.79 -8.12 -24.46
CA LYS A 181 -28.04 -9.04 -25.55
C LYS A 181 -29.54 -9.28 -25.77
N GLU A 182 -30.32 -9.45 -24.71
CA GLU A 182 -31.79 -9.54 -24.78
C GLU A 182 -32.42 -8.28 -25.39
N MET A 183 -31.93 -7.09 -25.00
CA MET A 183 -32.36 -5.81 -25.57
C MET A 183 -31.99 -5.66 -27.05
N ILE A 184 -30.80 -6.14 -27.46
CA ILE A 184 -30.35 -6.13 -28.86
C ILE A 184 -31.13 -7.14 -29.70
N ASP A 185 -31.40 -8.32 -29.14
CA ASP A 185 -32.13 -9.40 -29.80
C ASP A 185 -33.66 -9.19 -29.80
N GLY A 186 -34.15 -8.08 -29.22
CA GLY A 186 -35.55 -7.64 -29.30
C GLY A 186 -36.54 -8.45 -28.44
N LYS A 187 -36.09 -9.03 -27.33
CA LYS A 187 -36.95 -9.72 -26.35
C LYS A 187 -37.32 -8.87 -25.14
#